data_AF-A0A0A2IKR2-F1
#
_entry.id   AF-A0A0A2IKR2-F1
#
_cell.length_a   1.000
_cell.length_b   1.000
_cell.length_c   1.000
_cell.angle_alpha   90.00
_cell.angle_beta   90.00
_cell.angle_gamma   90.00
#
_symmetry.space_group_name_H-M   'P 1'
#
loop_
_entity.id
_entity.type
_entity.pdbx_description
1 polymer ?
#
loop_
_entity_poly.entity_id
_entity_poly.type
_entity_poly.pdbx_seq_one_letter_code
_entity_poly.pdbx_strand_id
1 'polypeptide(L)'
;MADQQPKFVSPPEGLWILDDTGKNLEFMSEEELDRNSIKATDHTIPRETSAEVIAKYLSTLTPHQKKMQDKLRDLGWNDSAIHNLLTILEDAQRYNCAKLRQKGYTESEIQRLDALGNQNLMDFSHLKRGLTSKADEDYRLQLYLLDEVKRRRRAMLGEE
;
A
#
# COMPACT_ATOMS: atom_id res chain seq x y z
N MET A 1 9.20 -14.68 -51.26
CA MET A 1 9.95 -14.20 -50.09
C MET A 1 8.95 -13.39 -49.26
N ALA A 2 8.47 -13.92 -48.15
CA ALA A 2 7.50 -13.23 -47.30
C ALA A 2 8.26 -12.35 -46.29
N ASP A 3 7.98 -11.05 -46.33
CA ASP A 3 8.53 -10.08 -45.39
C ASP A 3 8.07 -10.41 -43.97
N GLN A 4 9.01 -10.81 -43.11
CA GLN A 4 8.80 -10.86 -41.67
C GLN A 4 8.88 -9.42 -41.15
N GLN A 5 7.74 -8.71 -41.12
CA GLN A 5 7.64 -7.53 -40.28
C GLN A 5 7.89 -7.95 -38.83
N PRO A 6 8.85 -7.33 -38.11
CA PRO A 6 9.03 -7.60 -36.70
C PRO A 6 7.72 -7.22 -35.99
N LYS A 7 7.13 -8.18 -35.28
CA LYS A 7 6.00 -7.91 -34.38
C LYS A 7 6.44 -6.81 -33.43
N PHE A 8 5.79 -5.66 -33.53
CA PHE A 8 5.94 -4.59 -32.55
C PHE A 8 5.43 -5.15 -31.23
N VAL A 9 6.34 -5.55 -30.34
CA VAL A 9 6.00 -5.87 -28.97
C VAL A 9 5.80 -4.53 -28.30
N SER A 10 4.55 -4.19 -28.00
CA SER A 10 4.26 -3.03 -27.15
C SER A 10 5.15 -3.12 -25.92
N PRO A 11 5.81 -2.02 -25.50
CA PRO A 11 6.54 -2.03 -24.25
C PRO A 11 5.59 -2.49 -23.14
N PRO A 12 6.05 -3.35 -22.21
CA PRO A 12 5.21 -3.83 -21.13
C PRO A 12 4.61 -2.64 -20.39
N GLU A 13 3.28 -2.62 -20.24
CA GLU A 13 2.60 -1.61 -19.43
C GLU A 13 3.00 -1.82 -17.97
N GLY A 14 3.33 -0.75 -17.25
CA GLY A 14 3.87 -0.85 -15.90
C GLY A 14 4.32 0.48 -15.31
N LEU A 15 4.83 0.44 -14.08
CA LEU A 15 5.28 1.60 -13.33
C LEU A 15 6.67 1.37 -12.76
N TRP A 16 7.47 2.44 -12.77
CA TRP A 16 8.69 2.51 -11.97
C TRP A 16 8.32 2.96 -10.56
N ILE A 17 8.43 2.04 -9.60
CA ILE A 17 8.09 2.25 -8.19
C ILE A 17 9.39 2.23 -7.38
N LEU A 18 9.45 3.05 -6.32
CA LEU A 18 10.58 2.99 -5.40
C LEU A 18 10.53 1.71 -4.56
N ASP A 19 11.67 1.06 -4.41
CA ASP A 19 11.85 -0.08 -3.51
C ASP A 19 11.57 0.28 -2.05
N ASP A 20 11.53 -0.71 -1.16
CA ASP A 20 11.28 -0.50 0.28
C ASP A 20 12.32 0.42 0.95
N THR A 21 13.48 0.62 0.32
CA THR A 21 14.52 1.53 0.81
C THR A 21 14.29 2.98 0.39
N GLY A 22 13.40 3.22 -0.58
CA GLY A 22 13.16 4.53 -1.18
C GLY A 22 14.30 5.04 -2.05
N LYS A 23 15.28 4.18 -2.40
CA LYS A 23 16.52 4.59 -3.09
C LYS A 23 16.60 4.10 -4.52
N ASN A 24 16.03 2.93 -4.81
CA ASN A 24 16.10 2.34 -6.15
C ASN A 24 14.72 2.34 -6.79
N LEU A 25 14.68 2.52 -8.11
CA LEU A 25 13.46 2.33 -8.90
C LEU A 25 13.43 0.90 -9.44
N GLU A 26 12.34 0.23 -9.18
CA GLU A 26 12.03 -1.10 -9.70
C GLU A 26 10.85 -0.98 -10.67
N PHE A 27 10.97 -1.63 -11.83
CA PHE A 27 9.87 -1.72 -12.77
C PHE A 27 8.91 -2.81 -12.31
N MET A 28 7.65 -2.45 -12.10
CA MET A 28 6.56 -3.37 -11.83
C MET A 28 5.61 -3.40 -13.02
N SER A 29 5.37 -4.59 -13.57
CA SER A 29 4.43 -4.77 -14.68
C SER A 29 2.99 -4.49 -14.23
N GLU A 30 2.07 -4.20 -15.16
CA GLU A 30 0.66 -4.00 -14.83
C GLU A 30 0.06 -5.21 -14.12
N GLU A 31 0.48 -6.44 -14.43
CA GLU A 31 0.04 -7.65 -13.74
C GLU A 31 0.59 -7.76 -12.31
N GLU A 32 1.80 -7.25 -12.06
CA GLU A 32 2.37 -7.13 -10.71
C GLU A 32 1.72 -6.01 -9.92
N LEU A 33 1.43 -4.90 -10.59
CA LEU A 33 0.66 -3.80 -10.05
C LEU A 33 -0.78 -4.21 -9.78
N ASP A 34 -1.37 -5.12 -10.54
CA ASP A 34 -2.72 -5.63 -10.29
C ASP A 34 -2.75 -6.62 -9.13
N ARG A 35 -1.73 -7.47 -9.02
CA ARG A 35 -1.54 -8.39 -7.88
C ARG A 35 -1.24 -7.67 -6.57
N ASN A 36 -0.49 -6.56 -6.63
CA ASN A 36 -0.17 -5.71 -5.47
C ASN A 36 -1.13 -4.53 -5.31
N SER A 37 -1.89 -4.20 -6.36
CA SER A 37 -3.01 -3.28 -6.22
C SER A 37 -3.93 -3.98 -5.27
N ILE A 38 -4.34 -3.23 -4.27
CA ILE A 38 -5.55 -3.52 -3.54
C ILE A 38 -6.69 -3.28 -4.54
N LYS A 39 -6.79 -4.12 -5.59
CA LYS A 39 -8.09 -4.45 -6.14
C LYS A 39 -8.85 -4.92 -4.93
N ALA A 40 -10.01 -4.31 -4.74
CA ALA A 40 -11.02 -4.68 -3.78
C ALA A 40 -11.49 -6.11 -4.08
N THR A 41 -10.60 -7.08 -3.93
CA THR A 41 -10.81 -8.49 -4.17
C THR A 41 -10.51 -9.18 -2.87
N ASP A 42 -11.36 -10.16 -2.54
CA ASP A 42 -11.57 -10.84 -1.25
C ASP A 42 -10.33 -11.39 -0.53
N HIS A 43 -9.13 -11.19 -1.06
CA HIS A 43 -7.89 -11.79 -0.60
C HIS A 43 -6.74 -10.77 -0.58
N THR A 44 -6.75 -9.84 0.37
CA THR A 44 -5.47 -9.32 0.91
C THR A 44 -4.76 -10.50 1.55
N ILE A 45 -3.96 -11.23 0.76
CA ILE A 45 -3.19 -12.38 1.23
C ILE A 45 -2.16 -11.84 2.24
N PRO A 46 -2.19 -12.28 3.51
CA PRO A 46 -1.16 -11.91 4.47
C PRO A 46 0.21 -12.32 3.91
N ARG A 47 1.16 -11.38 3.85
CA ARG A 47 2.54 -11.72 3.47
C ARG A 47 3.14 -12.53 4.63
N GLU A 48 3.32 -13.84 4.42
CA GLU A 48 4.04 -14.67 5.38
C GLU A 48 5.48 -14.15 5.49
N THR A 49 5.77 -13.51 6.62
CA THR A 49 7.02 -12.82 6.88
C THR A 49 7.59 -13.35 8.19
N SER A 50 8.90 -13.57 8.26
CA SER A 50 9.53 -14.08 9.48
C SER A 50 9.41 -13.08 10.64
N ALA A 51 9.37 -13.60 11.86
CA ALA A 51 9.28 -12.78 13.07
C ALA A 51 10.46 -11.78 13.19
N GLU A 52 11.66 -12.17 12.74
CA GLU A 52 12.84 -11.31 12.75
C GLU A 52 12.68 -10.10 11.81
N VAL A 53 12.12 -10.33 10.61
CA VAL A 53 11.86 -9.26 9.65
C VAL A 53 10.78 -8.32 10.18
N ILE A 54 9.71 -8.85 10.76
CA ILE A 54 8.65 -8.06 11.41
C ILE A 54 9.23 -7.20 12.52
N ALA A 55 10.02 -7.79 13.43
CA ALA A 55 10.62 -7.06 14.55
C ALA A 55 11.56 -5.94 14.06
N LYS A 56 12.37 -6.23 13.04
CA LYS A 56 13.26 -5.25 12.41
C LYS A 56 12.46 -4.10 11.80
N TYR A 57 11.43 -4.38 11.01
CA TYR A 57 10.55 -3.36 10.42
C TYR A 57 9.90 -2.48 11.50
N LEU A 58 9.30 -3.10 12.52
CA LEU A 58 8.63 -2.38 13.60
C LEU A 58 9.61 -1.50 14.42
N SER A 59 10.90 -1.86 14.49
CA SER A 59 11.93 -1.04 15.13
C SER A 59 12.27 0.24 14.36
N THR A 60 12.07 0.22 13.04
CA THR A 60 12.43 1.32 12.11
C THR A 60 11.27 2.27 11.80
N LEU A 61 10.10 2.07 12.41
CA LEU A 61 8.93 2.91 12.18
C LEU A 61 9.19 4.40 12.47
N THR A 62 8.66 5.25 11.61
CA THR A 62 8.63 6.70 11.83
C THR A 62 7.81 7.04 13.09
N PRO A 63 8.01 8.23 13.71
CA PRO A 63 7.20 8.64 14.86
C PRO A 63 5.70 8.62 14.61
N HIS A 64 5.26 8.89 13.37
CA HIS A 64 3.85 8.79 12.99
C HIS A 64 3.38 7.33 13.00
N GLN A 65 4.11 6.43 12.35
CA GLN A 65 3.77 5.00 12.31
C GLN A 65 3.81 4.34 13.69
N LYS A 66 4.72 4.76 14.58
CA LYS A 66 4.73 4.30 15.98
C LYS A 66 3.41 4.63 16.70
N LYS A 67 2.86 5.83 16.52
CA LYS A 67 1.55 6.18 17.07
C LYS A 67 0.44 5.28 16.52
N MET A 68 0.53 4.87 15.27
CA MET A 68 -0.43 3.95 14.65
C MET A 68 -0.29 2.54 15.22
N GLN A 69 0.95 2.06 15.35
CA GLN A 69 1.28 0.80 16.00
C GLN A 69 0.71 0.74 17.42
N ASP A 70 0.95 1.77 18.24
CA ASP A 70 0.47 1.82 19.63
C ASP A 70 -1.06 1.74 19.69
N LYS A 71 -1.77 2.52 18.86
CA LYS A 71 -3.23 2.45 18.74
C LYS A 71 -3.75 1.07 18.33
N LEU A 72 -3.08 0.40 17.39
CA LEU A 72 -3.48 -0.92 16.93
C LEU A 72 -3.23 -1.98 18.01
N ARG A 73 -2.14 -1.85 18.78
CA ARG A 73 -1.87 -2.71 19.95
C ARG A 73 -2.95 -2.55 21.01
N ASP A 74 -3.38 -1.31 21.30
CA ASP A 74 -4.50 -1.04 22.23
C ASP A 74 -5.81 -1.67 21.75
N LEU A 75 -5.96 -1.87 20.44
CA LEU A 75 -7.11 -2.53 19.82
C LEU A 75 -6.95 -4.07 19.72
N GLY A 76 -5.88 -4.64 20.28
CA GLY A 76 -5.65 -6.09 20.35
C GLY A 76 -4.94 -6.68 19.14
N TRP A 77 -4.27 -5.87 18.31
CA TRP A 77 -3.52 -6.36 17.15
C TRP A 77 -2.16 -6.91 17.54
N ASN A 78 -1.75 -8.00 16.90
CA ASN A 78 -0.40 -8.56 17.03
C ASN A 78 0.56 -7.94 16.01
N ASP A 79 1.87 -8.10 16.25
CA ASP A 79 2.92 -7.49 15.43
C ASP A 79 2.88 -7.91 13.95
N SER A 80 2.49 -9.16 13.65
CA SER A 80 2.33 -9.63 12.26
C SER A 80 1.18 -8.92 11.53
N ALA A 81 0.03 -8.77 12.19
CA ALA A 81 -1.11 -8.07 11.63
C ALA A 81 -0.84 -6.57 11.45
N ILE A 82 -0.13 -5.95 12.41
CA ILE A 82 0.29 -4.54 12.32
C ILE A 82 1.27 -4.36 11.16
N HIS A 83 2.28 -5.22 11.04
CA HIS A 83 3.22 -5.21 9.92
C HIS A 83 2.49 -5.29 8.58
N ASN A 84 1.56 -6.23 8.43
CA ASN A 84 0.81 -6.38 7.19
C ASN A 84 -0.04 -5.15 6.87
N LEU A 85 -0.74 -4.58 7.85
CA LEU A 85 -1.51 -3.36 7.64
C LEU A 85 -0.61 -2.19 7.18
N LEU A 86 0.51 -1.95 7.87
CA LEU A 86 1.39 -0.82 7.56
C LEU A 86 2.06 -0.98 6.19
N THR A 87 2.54 -2.18 5.86
CA THR A 87 3.16 -2.45 4.55
C THR A 87 2.18 -2.31 3.39
N ILE A 88 0.91 -2.75 3.56
CA ILE A 88 -0.15 -2.52 2.57
C ILE A 88 -0.39 -1.02 2.34
N LEU A 89 -0.42 -0.22 3.41
CA LEU A 89 -0.57 1.23 3.31
C LEU A 89 0.65 1.87 2.63
N GLU A 90 1.86 1.43 2.92
CA GLU A 90 3.08 1.90 2.28
C GLU A 90 3.14 1.55 0.78
N ASP A 91 2.72 0.33 0.41
CA ASP A 91 2.62 -0.12 -0.98
C ASP A 91 1.63 0.78 -1.76
N ALA A 92 0.44 1.03 -1.19
CA ALA A 92 -0.55 1.91 -1.79
C ALA A 92 -0.05 3.35 -1.97
N GLN A 93 0.73 3.84 -1.01
CA GLN A 93 1.36 5.16 -1.08
C GLN A 93 2.41 5.22 -2.20
N ARG A 94 3.31 4.23 -2.25
CA ARG A 94 4.35 4.12 -3.30
C ARG A 94 3.74 4.04 -4.69
N TYR A 95 2.66 3.28 -4.85
CA TYR A 95 1.89 3.22 -6.09
C TYR A 95 1.38 4.60 -6.52
N ASN A 96 0.71 5.34 -5.62
CA ASN A 96 0.19 6.67 -5.94
C ASN A 96 1.31 7.65 -6.31
N CYS A 97 2.43 7.63 -5.57
CA CYS A 97 3.59 8.45 -5.90
C CYS A 97 4.18 8.11 -7.28
N ALA A 98 4.27 6.82 -7.64
CA ALA A 98 4.73 6.40 -8.96
C ALA A 98 3.79 6.87 -10.08
N LYS A 99 2.46 6.78 -9.88
CA LYS A 99 1.47 7.33 -10.82
C LYS A 99 1.62 8.84 -11.00
N LEU A 100 1.86 9.59 -9.93
CA LEU A 100 2.12 11.03 -10.03
C LEU A 100 3.41 11.33 -10.83
N ARG A 101 4.49 10.58 -10.60
CA ARG A 101 5.74 10.71 -11.39
C ARG A 101 5.48 10.44 -12.87
N GLN A 102 4.70 9.40 -13.19
CA GLN A 102 4.32 9.10 -14.57
C GLN A 102 3.50 10.22 -15.22
N LYS A 103 2.65 10.91 -14.44
CA LYS A 103 1.88 12.09 -14.88
C LYS A 103 2.73 13.37 -14.98
N GLY A 104 4.03 13.32 -14.66
CA GLY A 104 4.95 14.45 -14.77
C GLY A 104 4.99 15.40 -13.58
N TYR A 105 4.42 15.01 -12.43
CA TYR A 105 4.50 15.81 -11.20
C TYR A 105 5.93 15.84 -10.66
N THR A 106 6.34 16.99 -10.12
CA THR A 106 7.62 17.16 -9.45
C THR A 106 7.63 16.48 -8.08
N GLU A 107 8.81 16.14 -7.57
CA GLU A 107 8.95 15.52 -6.24
C GLU A 107 8.36 16.40 -5.13
N SER A 108 8.46 17.74 -5.24
CA SER A 108 7.86 18.66 -4.28
C SER A 108 6.33 18.64 -4.29
N GLU A 109 5.71 18.47 -5.46
CA GLU A 109 4.26 18.34 -5.58
C GLU A 109 3.78 16.99 -5.06
N ILE A 110 4.54 15.93 -5.35
CA ILE A 110 4.27 14.58 -4.85
C ILE A 110 4.32 14.58 -3.33
N GLN A 111 5.35 15.14 -2.70
CA GLN A 111 5.46 15.22 -1.24
C GLN A 111 4.29 15.98 -0.60
N ARG A 112 3.83 17.07 -1.24
CA ARG A 112 2.66 17.82 -0.77
C ARG A 112 1.38 16.99 -0.86
N LEU A 113 1.15 16.31 -2.00
CA LEU A 113 -0.01 15.45 -2.20
C LEU A 113 0.03 14.23 -1.27
N ASP A 114 1.20 13.66 -1.05
CA ASP A 114 1.43 12.54 -0.13
C ASP A 114 1.15 12.93 1.32
N ALA A 115 1.61 14.10 1.76
CA ALA A 115 1.27 14.62 3.08
C ALA A 115 -0.24 14.77 3.26
N LEU A 116 -0.96 15.24 2.22
CA LEU A 116 -2.41 15.35 2.21
C LEU A 116 -3.10 13.97 2.19
N GLY A 117 -2.56 13.03 1.41
CA GLY A 117 -2.98 11.62 1.40
C GLY A 117 -2.84 10.96 2.76
N ASN A 118 -1.82 11.30 3.55
CA ASN A 118 -1.61 10.76 4.90
C ASN A 118 -2.35 11.52 6.01
N GLN A 119 -3.10 12.59 5.71
CA GLN A 119 -3.94 13.25 6.70
C GLN A 119 -5.06 12.32 7.19
N ASN A 120 -5.34 12.38 8.50
CA ASN A 120 -6.45 11.67 9.18
C ASN A 120 -6.34 10.14 9.26
N LEU A 121 -5.15 9.57 9.04
CA LEU A 121 -4.93 8.13 9.04
C LEU A 121 -4.78 7.52 10.44
N MET A 122 -5.81 7.69 11.26
CA MET A 122 -5.68 7.56 12.71
C MET A 122 -6.92 7.01 13.40
N ASP A 123 -8.02 6.82 12.68
CA ASP A 123 -9.24 6.23 13.23
C ASP A 123 -9.30 4.73 12.92
N PHE A 124 -8.82 3.95 13.87
CA PHE A 124 -8.87 2.49 13.85
C PHE A 124 -9.97 1.94 14.77
N SER A 125 -10.86 2.79 15.29
CA SER A 125 -11.82 2.41 16.34
C SER A 125 -12.71 1.21 15.98
N HIS A 126 -13.02 1.05 14.69
CA HIS A 126 -13.83 -0.04 14.13
C HIS A 126 -13.04 -1.35 13.91
N LEU A 127 -11.71 -1.34 14.11
CA LEU A 127 -10.82 -2.47 13.91
C LEU A 127 -10.47 -3.23 15.20
N LYS A 128 -11.24 -3.04 16.28
CA LYS A 128 -11.01 -3.75 17.55
C LYS A 128 -11.12 -5.27 17.37
N ARG A 129 -10.09 -5.99 17.83
CA ARG A 129 -9.98 -7.46 17.79
C ARG A 129 -10.50 -8.09 19.10
N GLY A 130 -10.89 -9.36 19.03
CA GLY A 130 -11.41 -10.15 20.15
C GLY A 130 -12.89 -9.91 20.48
N LEU A 131 -13.64 -9.21 19.63
CA LEU A 131 -15.07 -8.91 19.86
C LEU A 131 -16.02 -9.74 19.00
N THR A 132 -15.58 -10.20 17.84
CA THR A 132 -16.39 -10.95 16.86
C THR A 132 -15.60 -12.15 16.34
N SER A 133 -16.17 -12.89 15.38
CA SER A 133 -15.42 -13.98 14.75
C SER A 133 -14.20 -13.42 14.01
N LYS A 134 -13.14 -14.24 13.86
CA LYS A 134 -11.96 -13.86 13.06
C LYS A 134 -12.34 -13.44 11.64
N ALA A 135 -13.31 -14.11 11.03
CA ALA A 135 -13.80 -13.78 9.70
C ALA A 135 -14.42 -12.38 9.63
N ASP A 136 -15.22 -11.99 10.63
CA ASP A 136 -15.83 -10.65 10.68
C ASP A 136 -14.77 -9.55 10.86
N GLU A 137 -13.75 -9.82 11.67
CA GLU A 137 -12.66 -8.86 11.90
C GLU A 137 -11.78 -8.69 10.65
N ASP A 138 -11.51 -9.79 9.95
CA ASP A 138 -10.77 -9.76 8.69
C ASP A 138 -11.58 -9.05 7.59
N TYR A 139 -12.90 -9.26 7.56
CA TYR A 139 -13.80 -8.51 6.67
C TYR A 139 -13.79 -7.01 6.97
N ARG A 140 -13.86 -6.60 8.24
CA ARG A 140 -13.76 -5.16 8.63
C ARG A 140 -12.43 -4.55 8.24
N LEU A 141 -11.33 -5.29 8.40
CA LEU A 141 -10.01 -4.87 7.94
C LEU A 141 -10.00 -4.63 6.42
N GLN A 142 -10.58 -5.55 5.65
CA GLN A 142 -10.65 -5.40 4.19
C GLN A 142 -11.45 -4.17 3.78
N LEU A 143 -12.60 -3.92 4.41
CA LEU A 143 -13.40 -2.72 4.18
C LEU A 143 -12.61 -1.44 4.50
N TYR A 144 -11.93 -1.41 5.66
CA TYR A 144 -11.08 -0.29 6.03
C TYR A 144 -9.99 -0.01 5.00
N LEU A 145 -9.25 -1.05 4.60
CA LEU A 145 -8.18 -0.92 3.61
C LEU A 145 -8.70 -0.43 2.27
N LEU A 146 -9.85 -0.93 1.84
CA LEU A 146 -10.50 -0.50 0.60
C LEU A 146 -10.83 1.00 0.65
N ASP A 147 -11.49 1.44 1.71
CA ASP A 147 -11.91 2.83 1.86
C ASP A 147 -10.70 3.76 1.98
N GLU A 148 -9.67 3.34 2.71
CA GLU A 148 -8.45 4.13 2.90
C GLU A 148 -7.64 4.27 1.60
N VAL A 149 -7.53 3.21 0.80
CA VAL A 149 -6.89 3.26 -0.52
C VAL A 149 -7.64 4.20 -1.45
N LYS A 150 -8.96 4.10 -1.52
CA LYS A 150 -9.81 5.01 -2.32
C LYS A 150 -9.63 6.46 -1.87
N ARG A 151 -9.68 6.71 -0.55
CA ARG A 151 -9.48 8.04 0.02
C ARG A 151 -8.15 8.63 -0.40
N ARG A 152 -7.05 7.86 -0.29
CA ARG A 152 -5.71 8.29 -0.70
C ARG A 152 -5.61 8.54 -2.20
N ARG A 153 -6.18 7.67 -3.03
CA ARG A 153 -6.23 7.87 -4.50
C ARG A 153 -6.97 9.15 -4.86
N ARG A 154 -8.13 9.40 -4.25
CA ARG A 154 -8.86 10.66 -4.46
C ARG A 154 -8.06 11.87 -4.02
N ALA A 155 -7.43 11.78 -2.86
CA ALA A 155 -6.63 12.84 -2.26
C ALA A 155 -5.36 13.18 -3.07
N MET A 156 -4.68 12.16 -3.62
CA MET A 156 -3.42 12.32 -4.32
C MET A 156 -3.57 12.43 -5.84
N LEU A 157 -4.41 11.60 -6.45
CA LEU A 157 -4.53 11.44 -7.91
C LEU A 157 -5.78 12.13 -8.48
N GLY A 158 -6.74 12.51 -7.64
CA GLY A 158 -8.05 13.00 -8.09
C GLY A 158 -8.94 11.91 -8.70
N GLU A 159 -8.64 10.64 -8.43
CA GLU A 159 -9.34 9.47 -8.99
C GLU A 159 -10.38 8.92 -7.98
N GLU A 160 -11.44 8.27 -8.46
CA GLU A 160 -12.49 7.65 -7.62
C GLU A 160 -12.12 6.25 -7.09
#